data_AF-A0A9D5ZXG5-F1
#
_entry.id   AF-A0A9D5ZXG5-F1
#
_cell.length_a   1.000
_cell.length_b   1.000
_cell.length_c   1.000
_cell.angle_alpha   90.00
_cell.angle_beta   90.00
_cell.angle_gamma   90.00
#
_symmetry.space_group_name_H-M   'P 1'
#
loop_
_entity.id
_entity.type
_entity.pdbx_description
1 polymer ?
#
loop_
_entity_poly.entity_id
_entity_poly.type
_entity_poly.pdbx_seq_one_letter_code
_entity_poly.pdbx_strand_id
1 'polypeptide(L)'
;MEEVLDRIIDDFVKNEGNLVSVLQHIQDELNYISEEAVYYVSERLNIPAGKFFGVATFYSQFYLKPRGKNIVTLCCGTACHVKGSAKLIDRTRQELQLASDEETTKDGNFTVEKVACVGACSIAPVAIINKKVHGKVNINQLLKKIKELSS
;
A
#
# COMPACT_ATOMS: atom_id res chain seq x y z
N MET A 1 20.59 4.80 0.29
CA MET A 1 19.84 3.53 0.36
C MET A 1 20.61 2.53 1.19
N GLU A 2 21.86 2.23 0.84
CA GLU A 2 22.72 1.30 1.61
C GLU A 2 22.82 1.65 3.10
N GLU A 3 23.12 2.90 3.45
CA GLU A 3 23.16 3.36 4.87
C GLU A 3 21.84 3.14 5.63
N VAL A 4 20.70 3.17 4.94
CA VAL A 4 19.39 2.90 5.56
C VAL A 4 19.26 1.41 5.86
N LEU A 5 19.62 0.57 4.89
CA LEU A 5 19.56 -0.88 5.02
C LEU A 5 20.54 -1.39 6.07
N ASP A 6 21.75 -0.84 6.15
CA ASP A 6 22.73 -1.19 7.18
C ASP A 6 22.19 -0.90 8.59
N ARG A 7 21.54 0.25 8.80
CA ARG A 7 20.87 0.55 10.09
C ARG A 7 19.78 -0.46 10.43
N ILE A 8 18.98 -0.88 9.44
CA ILE A 8 17.91 -1.88 9.64
C ILE A 8 18.51 -3.24 10.03
N ILE A 9 19.64 -3.62 9.41
CA ILE A 9 20.37 -4.85 9.71
C ILE A 9 20.95 -4.79 11.12
N ASP A 10 21.58 -3.68 11.51
CA ASP A 10 22.13 -3.49 12.85
C ASP A 10 21.04 -3.60 13.92
N ASP A 11 19.89 -2.98 13.70
CA ASP A 11 18.74 -3.07 14.60
C ASP A 11 18.18 -4.50 14.66
N PHE A 12 18.15 -5.23 13.55
CA PHE A 12 17.74 -6.63 13.51
C PHE A 12 18.68 -7.52 14.35
N VAL A 13 19.99 -7.36 14.19
CA VAL A 13 21.00 -8.15 14.91
C VAL A 13 20.95 -7.83 16.41
N LYS A 14 20.81 -6.55 16.77
CA LYS A 14 20.81 -6.10 18.17
C LYS A 14 19.58 -6.56 18.95
N ASN A 15 18.41 -6.62 18.30
CA ASN A 15 17.13 -6.88 18.96
C ASN A 15 16.55 -8.27 18.67
N GLU A 16 17.32 -9.18 18.08
CA GLU A 16 16.84 -10.50 17.63
C GLU A 16 15.55 -10.38 16.79
N GLY A 17 15.56 -9.46 15.83
CA GLY A 17 14.41 -9.18 14.98
C GLY A 17 13.95 -10.41 14.18
N ASN A 18 12.75 -10.33 13.60
CA ASN A 18 12.26 -11.33 12.67
C ASN A 18 12.18 -10.75 11.24
N LEU A 19 12.02 -11.61 10.22
CA LEU A 19 11.95 -11.16 8.83
C LEU A 19 10.82 -10.16 8.57
N VAL A 20 9.70 -10.27 9.29
CA VAL A 20 8.56 -9.35 9.14
C VAL A 20 8.96 -7.95 9.57
N SER A 21 9.66 -7.80 10.69
CA SER A 21 10.14 -6.51 11.19
C SER A 21 11.14 -5.85 10.24
N VAL A 22 12.06 -6.64 9.65
CA VAL A 22 13.00 -6.14 8.62
C VAL A 22 12.24 -5.59 7.42
N LEU A 23 11.29 -6.36 6.87
CA LEU A 23 10.50 -5.94 5.72
C LEU A 23 9.62 -4.73 6.04
N GLN A 24 9.11 -4.61 7.26
CA GLN A 24 8.38 -3.43 7.73
C GLN A 24 9.27 -2.19 7.71
N HIS A 25 10.48 -2.26 8.27
CA HIS A 25 11.40 -1.12 8.29
C HIS A 25 11.84 -0.72 6.87
N ILE A 26 12.14 -1.69 6.00
CA ILE A 26 12.49 -1.41 4.60
C ILE A 26 11.35 -0.66 3.92
N GLN A 27 10.11 -1.15 4.09
CA GLN A 27 8.94 -0.52 3.48
C GLN A 27 8.63 0.86 4.06
N ASP A 28 8.82 1.07 5.36
CA ASP A 28 8.55 2.36 6.00
C ASP A 28 9.56 3.42 5.54
N GLU A 29 10.84 3.05 5.34
CA GLU A 29 11.88 3.97 4.88
C GLU A 29 11.90 4.18 3.35
N LEU A 30 11.62 3.13 2.57
CA LEU A 30 11.72 3.14 1.11
C LEU A 30 10.36 3.17 0.38
N ASN A 31 9.25 3.21 1.13
CA ASN A 31 7.85 3.17 0.67
C ASN A 31 7.41 1.84 0.00
N TYR A 32 8.35 1.00 -0.44
CA TYR A 32 8.12 -0.35 -0.96
C TYR A 32 9.37 -1.22 -0.76
N ILE A 33 9.22 -2.52 -0.94
CA ILE A 33 10.30 -3.50 -0.82
C ILE A 33 10.86 -3.77 -2.21
N SER A 34 12.00 -3.17 -2.53
CA SER A 34 12.71 -3.44 -3.80
C SER A 34 13.45 -4.78 -3.74
N GLU A 35 13.61 -5.41 -4.90
CA GLU A 35 14.42 -6.64 -5.01
C GLU A 35 15.86 -6.40 -4.55
N GLU A 36 16.44 -5.26 -4.93
CA GLU A 36 17.78 -4.84 -4.52
C GLU A 36 17.92 -4.77 -3.00
N ALA A 37 16.94 -4.17 -2.30
CA ALA A 37 16.96 -4.11 -0.83
C ALA A 37 16.88 -5.51 -0.21
N VAL A 38 16.06 -6.40 -0.79
CA VAL A 38 15.94 -7.78 -0.31
C VAL A 38 17.26 -8.54 -0.50
N TYR A 39 17.89 -8.46 -1.67
CA TYR A 39 19.17 -9.12 -1.91
C TYR A 39 20.27 -8.55 -1.01
N TYR A 40 20.33 -7.24 -0.84
CA TYR A 40 21.30 -6.56 0.02
C TYR A 40 21.24 -7.05 1.47
N VAL A 41 20.03 -7.16 2.02
CA VAL A 41 19.79 -7.61 3.40
C VAL A 41 19.94 -9.13 3.52
N SER A 42 19.51 -9.90 2.51
CA SER A 42 19.69 -11.35 2.41
C SER A 42 21.15 -11.76 2.54
N GLU A 43 22.05 -11.10 1.81
CA GLU A 43 23.49 -11.39 1.84
C GLU A 43 24.10 -11.10 3.22
N ARG A 44 23.76 -9.96 3.82
CA ARG A 44 24.34 -9.52 5.11
C ARG A 44 23.82 -10.30 6.31
N LEU A 45 22.56 -10.72 6.30
CA LEU A 45 21.97 -11.54 7.36
C LEU A 45 22.21 -13.05 7.16
N ASN A 46 22.80 -13.46 6.03
CA ASN A 46 22.96 -14.85 5.63
C ASN A 46 21.63 -15.64 5.66
N ILE A 47 20.54 -15.00 5.24
CA ILE A 47 19.20 -15.58 5.14
C ILE A 47 18.82 -15.60 3.65
N PRO A 48 18.35 -16.73 3.09
CA PRO A 48 18.00 -16.78 1.67
C PRO A 48 16.93 -15.76 1.27
N ALA A 49 17.17 -15.00 0.19
CA ALA A 49 16.22 -14.05 -0.39
C ALA A 49 14.81 -14.65 -0.60
N GLY A 50 14.73 -15.94 -0.96
CA GLY A 50 13.46 -16.65 -1.10
C GLY A 50 12.58 -16.65 0.16
N LYS A 51 13.16 -16.61 1.36
CA LYS A 51 12.39 -16.45 2.61
C LYS A 51 11.77 -15.06 2.73
N PHE A 52 12.51 -14.02 2.36
CA PHE A 52 12.00 -12.65 2.36
C PHE A 52 10.87 -12.48 1.35
N PHE A 53 11.05 -12.96 0.11
CA PHE A 53 9.99 -12.92 -0.90
C PHE A 53 8.78 -13.76 -0.49
N GLY A 54 8.99 -14.92 0.12
CA GLY A 54 7.90 -15.74 0.67
C GLY A 54 7.06 -14.98 1.70
N VAL A 55 7.70 -14.28 2.64
CA VAL A 55 7.00 -13.44 3.62
C VAL A 55 6.34 -12.22 2.98
N ALA A 56 7.04 -11.52 2.09
CA ALA A 56 6.55 -10.33 1.40
C ALA A 56 5.32 -10.62 0.52
N THR A 57 5.27 -11.80 -0.11
CA THR A 57 4.13 -12.23 -0.93
C THR A 57 2.99 -12.83 -0.11
N PHE A 58 3.27 -13.39 1.06
CA PHE A 58 2.26 -13.98 1.94
C PHE A 58 1.41 -12.92 2.65
N TYR A 59 2.02 -11.83 3.12
CA TYR A 59 1.30 -10.76 3.81
C TYR A 59 0.94 -9.62 2.87
N SER A 60 -0.37 -9.36 2.70
CA SER A 60 -0.90 -8.26 1.87
C SER A 60 -0.53 -6.84 2.32
N GLN A 61 0.08 -6.70 3.50
CA GLN A 61 0.59 -5.43 4.00
C GLN A 61 1.89 -5.00 3.32
N PHE A 62 2.58 -5.92 2.64
CA PHE A 62 3.86 -5.68 1.99
C PHE A 62 3.67 -5.39 0.51
N TYR A 63 4.44 -4.43 0.02
CA TYR A 63 4.35 -3.94 -1.35
C TYR A 63 5.69 -4.11 -2.04
N LEU A 64 5.70 -4.91 -3.10
CA LEU A 64 6.90 -5.18 -3.92
C LEU A 64 7.04 -4.19 -5.09
N LYS A 65 6.07 -3.29 -5.25
CA LYS A 65 6.04 -2.27 -6.31
C LYS A 65 5.99 -0.88 -5.70
N PRO A 66 6.57 0.13 -6.37
CA PRO A 66 6.47 1.51 -5.95
C PRO A 66 5.01 1.95 -5.83
N ARG A 67 4.70 2.61 -4.72
CA ARG A 67 3.40 3.22 -4.48
C ARG A 67 3.52 4.74 -4.56
N GLY A 68 2.42 5.36 -4.93
CA GLY A 68 2.31 6.79 -4.96
C GLY A 68 2.30 7.38 -3.55
N LYS A 69 2.59 8.67 -3.46
CA LYS A 69 2.59 9.41 -2.19
C LYS A 69 1.25 9.32 -1.44
N ASN A 70 0.14 9.30 -2.18
CA ASN A 70 -1.20 9.23 -1.65
C ASN A 70 -1.86 7.89 -1.99
N ILE A 71 -2.26 7.14 -0.96
CA ILE A 71 -2.93 5.85 -1.13
C ILE A 71 -4.43 6.02 -0.94
N VAL A 72 -5.20 5.58 -1.93
CA VAL A 72 -6.66 5.54 -1.91
C VAL A 72 -7.11 4.08 -1.99
N THR A 73 -7.46 3.49 -0.86
CA THR A 73 -7.96 2.10 -0.78
C THR A 73 -9.49 2.10 -0.72
N LEU A 74 -10.14 1.42 -1.65
CA LEU A 74 -11.60 1.36 -1.77
C LEU A 74 -12.13 -0.01 -1.36
N CYS A 75 -13.16 -0.03 -0.50
CA CYS A 75 -13.77 -1.26 0.00
C CYS A 75 -14.67 -1.93 -1.04
N CYS A 76 -14.39 -3.19 -1.33
CA CYS A 76 -15.15 -4.05 -2.24
C CYS A 76 -16.06 -5.05 -1.51
N GLY A 77 -16.20 -4.94 -0.19
CA GLY A 77 -17.02 -5.85 0.60
C GLY A 77 -18.49 -5.74 0.23
N THR A 78 -19.28 -6.79 0.48
CA THR A 78 -20.68 -6.91 0.02
C THR A 78 -21.53 -5.67 0.31
N ALA A 79 -21.44 -5.12 1.52
CA ALA A 79 -22.18 -3.91 1.91
C ALA A 79 -21.76 -2.66 1.10
N CYS A 80 -20.48 -2.52 0.76
CA CYS A 80 -19.99 -1.43 -0.08
C CYS A 80 -20.36 -1.66 -1.56
N HIS A 81 -20.29 -2.91 -2.03
CA HIS A 81 -20.65 -3.29 -3.38
C HIS A 81 -22.11 -2.96 -3.69
N VAL A 82 -23.05 -3.39 -2.83
CA VAL A 82 -24.48 -3.11 -2.97
C VAL A 82 -24.78 -1.61 -2.93
N LYS A 83 -23.98 -0.82 -2.21
CA LYS A 83 -24.07 0.65 -2.18
C LYS A 83 -23.31 1.35 -3.32
N GLY A 84 -22.82 0.60 -4.30
CA GLY A 84 -22.23 1.15 -5.53
C GLY A 84 -20.74 1.48 -5.45
N SER A 85 -19.95 0.79 -4.60
CA SER A 85 -18.49 1.02 -4.54
C SER A 85 -17.76 0.74 -5.86
N ALA A 86 -18.29 -0.13 -6.73
CA ALA A 86 -17.76 -0.33 -8.08
C ALA A 86 -17.69 0.98 -8.87
N LYS A 87 -18.78 1.78 -8.86
CA LYS A 87 -18.82 3.09 -9.52
C LYS A 87 -17.84 4.09 -8.90
N LEU A 88 -17.58 3.99 -7.59
CA LEU A 88 -16.56 4.82 -6.93
C LEU A 88 -15.17 4.48 -7.45
N ILE A 89 -14.85 3.19 -7.58
CA ILE A 89 -13.55 2.71 -8.08
C ILE A 89 -13.35 3.18 -9.52
N ASP A 90 -14.31 2.90 -10.41
CA ASP A 90 -14.19 3.20 -11.84
C ASP A 90 -13.98 4.71 -12.07
N ARG A 91 -14.78 5.54 -11.40
CA ARG A 91 -14.69 7.00 -11.53
C ARG A 91 -13.41 7.56 -10.91
N THR A 92 -12.92 6.98 -9.82
CA THR A 92 -11.64 7.38 -9.21
C THR A 92 -10.48 7.08 -10.14
N ARG A 93 -10.46 5.88 -10.73
CA ARG A 93 -9.43 5.48 -11.71
C ARG A 93 -9.49 6.35 -12.96
N GLN A 94 -10.68 6.68 -13.43
CA GLN A 94 -10.88 7.58 -14.57
C GLN A 94 -10.35 8.99 -14.30
N GLU A 95 -10.64 9.58 -13.14
CA GLU A 95 -10.13 10.92 -12.78
C GLU A 95 -8.59 10.93 -12.73
N LEU A 96 -8.00 9.87 -12.17
CA LEU A 96 -6.55 9.70 -12.04
C LEU A 96 -5.88 9.16 -13.32
N GLN A 97 -6.64 8.96 -14.40
CA GLN A 97 -6.14 8.47 -15.69
C GLN A 97 -5.36 7.15 -15.60
N LEU A 98 -5.76 6.26 -14.68
CA LEU A 98 -5.16 4.95 -14.49
C LEU A 98 -5.70 3.95 -15.52
N ALA A 99 -4.80 3.29 -16.26
CA ALA A 99 -5.18 2.15 -17.12
C ALA A 99 -5.69 0.98 -16.29
N SER A 100 -6.39 0.00 -16.89
CA SER A 100 -7.05 -1.12 -16.21
C SER A 100 -6.12 -1.97 -15.33
N ASP A 101 -4.84 -2.05 -15.70
CA ASP A 101 -3.77 -2.83 -15.09
C ASP A 101 -2.85 -1.99 -14.19
N GLU A 102 -2.99 -0.66 -14.21
CA GLU A 102 -2.20 0.25 -13.39
C GLU A 102 -2.89 0.55 -12.06
N GLU A 103 -2.13 0.53 -10.98
CA GLU A 103 -2.61 0.94 -9.64
C GLU A 103 -2.07 2.31 -9.24
N THR A 104 -0.89 2.68 -9.73
CA THR A 104 -0.18 3.93 -9.38
C THR A 104 -0.12 4.85 -10.59
N THR A 105 -0.35 6.14 -10.38
CA THR A 105 -0.30 7.16 -11.43
C THR A 105 1.14 7.37 -11.93
N LYS A 106 1.30 7.79 -13.20
CA LYS A 106 2.62 7.98 -13.83
C LYS A 106 3.50 9.03 -13.14
N ASP A 107 2.88 9.97 -12.45
CA ASP A 107 3.55 11.01 -11.66
C ASP A 107 3.95 10.54 -10.25
N GLY A 108 3.59 9.31 -9.85
CA GLY A 108 3.89 8.76 -8.53
C GLY A 108 3.13 9.45 -7.39
N ASN A 109 2.08 10.22 -7.66
CA ASN A 109 1.35 10.94 -6.62
C ASN A 109 0.23 10.12 -5.99
N PHE A 110 -0.42 9.22 -6.72
CA PHE A 110 -1.57 8.46 -6.24
C PHE A 110 -1.46 6.97 -6.55
N THR A 111 -1.89 6.15 -5.61
CA THR A 111 -2.18 4.72 -5.83
C THR A 111 -3.62 4.42 -5.45
N VAL A 112 -4.35 3.73 -6.33
CA VAL A 112 -5.72 3.28 -6.12
C VAL A 112 -5.76 1.77 -5.92
N GLU A 113 -6.14 1.36 -4.72
CA GLU A 113 -6.20 -0.04 -4.31
C GLU A 113 -7.62 -0.49 -4.00
N LYS A 114 -7.82 -1.80 -4.09
CA LYS A 114 -9.06 -2.46 -3.67
C LYS A 114 -8.78 -3.31 -2.45
N VAL A 115 -9.63 -3.21 -1.44
CA VAL A 115 -9.60 -4.11 -0.28
C VAL A 115 -10.88 -4.92 -0.25
N ALA A 116 -10.76 -6.22 0.04
CA ALA A 116 -11.91 -7.13 0.07
C ALA A 116 -12.95 -6.70 1.12
N CYS A 117 -12.51 -6.35 2.34
CA CYS A 117 -13.40 -5.81 3.36
C CYS A 117 -12.62 -4.99 4.38
N VAL A 118 -13.18 -3.86 4.81
CA VAL A 118 -12.65 -3.04 5.91
C VAL A 118 -13.31 -3.40 7.26
N GLY A 119 -14.44 -4.11 7.24
CA GLY A 119 -15.21 -4.43 8.45
C GLY A 119 -16.11 -3.28 8.96
N ALA A 120 -16.09 -2.12 8.30
CA ALA A 120 -16.85 -0.93 8.71
C ALA A 120 -18.21 -0.80 7.97
N CYS A 121 -19.00 -1.88 7.95
CA CYS A 121 -20.24 -1.95 7.15
C CYS A 121 -21.31 -0.91 7.54
N SER A 122 -21.36 -0.48 8.80
CA SER A 122 -22.30 0.54 9.30
C SER A 122 -22.15 1.90 8.62
N ILE A 123 -20.95 2.18 8.07
CA ILE A 123 -20.63 3.42 7.38
C ILE A 123 -20.29 3.18 5.89
N ALA A 124 -20.75 2.09 5.30
CA ALA A 124 -20.59 1.85 3.86
C ALA A 124 -21.26 2.94 3.00
N PRO A 125 -20.70 3.32 1.83
CA PRO A 125 -19.41 2.89 1.27
C PRO A 125 -18.19 3.43 2.03
N VAL A 126 -17.13 2.63 2.09
CA VAL A 126 -15.89 2.95 2.84
C VAL A 126 -14.71 3.14 1.88
N ALA A 127 -13.96 4.21 2.12
CA ALA A 127 -12.67 4.48 1.51
C ALA A 127 -11.63 4.76 2.61
N ILE A 128 -10.38 4.37 2.39
CA ILE A 128 -9.25 4.71 3.24
C ILE A 128 -8.32 5.58 2.41
N ILE A 129 -7.99 6.77 2.92
CA ILE A 129 -7.06 7.69 2.25
C ILE A 129 -5.91 7.96 3.21
N ASN A 130 -4.68 7.59 2.84
CA ASN A 130 -3.48 7.73 3.68
C ASN A 130 -3.71 7.27 5.13
N LYS A 131 -4.21 6.03 5.29
CA LYS A 131 -4.57 5.39 6.57
C LYS A 131 -5.78 6.00 7.31
N LYS A 132 -6.42 7.06 6.80
CA LYS A 132 -7.64 7.63 7.39
C LYS A 132 -8.90 7.00 6.81
N VAL A 133 -9.76 6.47 7.68
CA VAL A 133 -11.03 5.85 7.28
C VAL A 133 -12.07 6.92 6.98
N HIS A 134 -12.76 6.77 5.86
CA HIS A 134 -13.87 7.61 5.44
C HIS A 134 -15.08 6.73 5.13
N GLY A 135 -16.20 7.03 5.79
CA GLY A 135 -17.47 6.35 5.59
C GLY A 135 -18.51 7.23 4.90
N LYS A 136 -19.58 6.59 4.42
CA LYS A 136 -20.67 7.19 3.64
C LYS A 136 -20.14 8.00 2.46
N VAL A 137 -19.04 7.52 1.87
CA VAL A 137 -18.31 8.24 0.83
C VAL A 137 -19.11 8.21 -0.46
N ASN A 138 -19.28 9.38 -1.07
CA ASN A 138 -19.77 9.51 -2.43
C ASN A 138 -18.66 9.98 -3.38
N ILE A 139 -18.92 9.90 -4.69
CA ILE A 139 -17.90 10.21 -5.70
C ILE A 139 -17.42 11.66 -5.63
N ASN A 140 -18.31 12.61 -5.40
CA ASN A 140 -17.96 14.03 -5.36
C ASN A 140 -17.03 14.34 -4.18
N GLN A 141 -17.32 13.76 -3.01
CA GLN A 141 -16.47 13.88 -1.82
C GLN A 141 -15.10 13.23 -2.04
N LEU A 142 -15.07 12.05 -2.67
CA LEU A 142 -13.82 11.34 -2.95
C LEU A 142 -12.93 12.14 -3.92
N LEU A 143 -13.49 12.60 -5.04
CA LEU A 143 -12.76 13.40 -6.02
C LEU A 143 -12.28 14.74 -5.44
N LYS A 144 -13.09 15.38 -4.59
CA LYS A 144 -12.67 16.60 -3.89
C LYS A 144 -11.45 16.35 -3.01
N LYS A 145 -11.45 15.26 -2.22
CA LYS A 145 -10.30 14.90 -1.38
C LYS A 145 -9.05 14.58 -2.19
N ILE A 146 -9.20 13.92 -3.34
CA ILE A 146 -8.08 13.65 -4.24
C ILE A 146 -7.47 14.96 -4.74
N LYS A 147 -8.30 15.93 -5.14
CA LYS A 147 -7.83 17.26 -5.59
C LYS A 147 -7.15 18.07 -4.47
N GLU A 148 -7.66 17.96 -3.24
CA GLU A 148 -7.04 18.58 -2.07
C GLU A 148 -5.64 18.00 -1.77
N LEU A 149 -5.42 16.72 -2.08
CA LEU A 149 -4.13 16.04 -1.88
C LEU A 149 -3.15 16.23 -3.04
N SER A 150 -3.64 16.66 -4.21
CA SER A 150 -2.81 16.99 -5.38
C SER A 150 -2.36 18.47 -5.39
N SER A 151 -2.90 19.29 -4.49
CA SER A 151 -2.57 20.72 -4.34
C SER A 151 -1.45 20.92 -3.32
#